data_AF-A0AA96F6T5-F1
#
_entry.id   AF-A0AA96F6T5-F1
#
_cell.length_a   1.000
_cell.length_b   1.000
_cell.length_c   1.000
_cell.angle_alpha   90.00
_cell.angle_beta   90.00
_cell.angle_gamma   90.00
#
_symmetry.space_group_name_H-M   'P 1'
#
loop_
_entity.id
_entity.type
_entity.pdbx_description
1 polymer ?
#
loop_
_entity_poly.entity_id
_entity_poly.type
_entity_poly.pdbx_seq_one_letter_code
_entity_poly.pdbx_strand_id
1 'polypeptide(L)'
;MEKIIDYKVKDFLELDDFDKVQEYITILDHLKPLNEIPNPSYKWYHKWFKKRPKTLIVNDIRSLKFHQVFEIKMNLFESNIQSLIDSIKMIVDVQDNDILNFTITTFYGIISKMKLEIIEIIENEIKDWFDDFEDEFINAVNANERMAIFGVLNLLDSLANGDVLKWEEIEKLPYQTVFVKLKMDKEKNKIQREIAELQRKKQVKK
;
A
#
# COMPACT_ATOMS: atom_id res chain seq x y z
N MET A 1 11.72 7.77 33.72
CA MET A 1 11.00 7.80 32.44
C MET A 1 11.14 9.20 31.90
N GLU A 2 12.06 9.39 30.94
CA GLU A 2 12.13 10.66 30.21
C GLU A 2 10.78 10.91 29.51
N LYS A 3 10.37 12.18 29.39
CA LYS A 3 9.17 12.50 28.63
C LYS A 3 9.41 12.11 27.17
N ILE A 4 8.52 11.30 26.60
CA ILE A 4 8.46 11.09 25.16
C ILE A 4 8.12 12.44 24.53
N ILE A 5 9.03 12.96 23.70
CA ILE A 5 8.89 14.23 22.99
C ILE A 5 8.37 13.89 21.60
N ASP A 6 7.24 14.48 21.23
CA ASP A 6 6.69 14.33 19.87
C ASP A 6 7.42 15.29 18.93
N TYR A 7 8.60 14.87 18.46
CA TYR A 7 9.46 15.64 17.56
C TYR A 7 8.77 15.90 16.22
N LYS A 8 9.19 16.96 15.51
CA LYS A 8 8.89 17.03 14.07
C LYS A 8 9.73 16.01 13.33
N VAL A 9 9.25 15.53 12.19
CA VAL A 9 9.96 14.54 11.36
C VAL A 9 11.39 15.01 11.07
N LYS A 10 11.58 16.24 10.59
CA LYS A 10 12.93 16.78 10.31
C LYS A 10 13.84 16.77 11.54
N ASP A 11 13.30 17.12 12.72
CA ASP A 11 14.08 17.21 13.96
C ASP A 11 14.42 15.80 14.48
N PHE A 12 13.53 14.82 14.23
CA PHE A 12 13.74 13.42 14.57
C PHE A 12 14.80 12.76 13.69
N LEU A 13 14.86 13.12 12.40
CA LEU A 13 15.85 12.61 11.45
C LEU A 13 17.27 13.11 11.73
N GLU A 14 17.40 14.24 12.43
CA GLU A 14 18.69 14.82 12.85
C GLU A 14 19.16 14.29 14.22
N LEU A 15 18.44 13.36 14.85
CA LEU A 15 18.86 12.78 16.12
C LEU A 15 20.06 11.84 15.92
N ASP A 16 21.20 12.20 16.51
CA ASP A 16 22.42 11.38 16.50
C ASP A 16 22.37 10.20 17.50
N ASP A 17 21.39 10.20 18.42
CA ASP A 17 21.26 9.19 19.48
C ASP A 17 20.54 7.94 18.96
N PHE A 18 21.31 6.95 18.51
CA PHE A 18 20.80 5.72 17.93
C PHE A 18 19.90 4.91 18.87
N ASP A 19 20.28 4.78 20.14
CA ASP A 19 19.53 3.96 21.11
C ASP A 19 18.15 4.58 21.38
N LYS A 20 18.12 5.92 21.48
CA LYS A 20 16.87 6.67 21.60
C LYS A 20 16.01 6.54 20.35
N VAL A 21 16.59 6.64 19.15
CA VAL A 21 15.84 6.45 17.89
C VAL A 21 15.22 5.06 17.84
N GLN A 22 15.94 4.01 18.24
CA GLN A 22 15.40 2.65 18.29
C GLN A 22 14.23 2.51 19.28
N GLU A 23 14.35 3.10 20.48
CA GLU A 23 13.26 3.12 21.46
C GLU A 23 12.00 3.79 20.86
N TYR A 24 12.17 4.91 20.16
CA TYR A 24 11.06 5.57 19.48
C TYR A 24 10.45 4.68 18.39
N ILE A 25 11.26 4.07 17.51
CA ILE A 25 10.75 3.22 16.42
C ILE A 25 9.88 2.08 16.97
N THR A 26 10.31 1.42 18.05
CA THR A 26 9.52 0.33 18.65
C THR A 26 8.14 0.79 19.14
N ILE A 27 8.05 1.99 19.71
CA ILE A 27 6.77 2.57 20.15
C ILE A 27 5.93 3.01 18.95
N LEU A 28 6.58 3.63 17.95
CA LEU A 28 5.94 4.20 16.78
C LEU A 28 5.31 3.13 15.86
N ASP A 29 5.92 1.94 15.78
CA ASP A 29 5.37 0.80 15.04
C ASP A 29 4.05 0.28 15.62
N HIS A 30 3.75 0.57 16.89
CA HIS A 30 2.50 0.21 17.54
C HIS A 30 1.44 1.33 17.55
N LEU A 31 1.69 2.43 16.84
CA LEU A 31 0.71 3.50 16.73
C LEU A 31 -0.54 3.06 15.97
N LYS A 32 -1.68 3.56 16.44
CA LYS A 32 -2.96 3.36 15.75
C LYS A 32 -2.95 4.06 14.39
N PRO A 33 -3.53 3.44 13.36
CA PRO A 33 -3.65 4.03 12.04
C PRO A 33 -4.47 5.33 12.10
N LEU A 34 -4.01 6.35 11.38
CA LEU A 34 -4.68 7.65 11.31
C LEU A 34 -5.49 7.79 10.01
N ASN A 35 -6.78 8.09 10.15
CA ASN A 35 -7.67 8.36 9.01
C ASN A 35 -7.74 9.84 8.64
N GLU A 36 -7.41 10.72 9.59
CA GLU A 36 -7.40 12.16 9.40
C GLU A 36 -6.18 12.75 10.10
N ILE A 37 -5.65 13.82 9.51
CA ILE A 37 -4.53 14.56 10.08
C ILE A 37 -4.84 16.06 10.12
N PRO A 38 -4.20 16.84 11.03
CA PRO A 38 -4.31 18.29 10.99
C PRO A 38 -3.74 18.84 9.68
N ASN A 39 -4.46 19.77 9.05
CA ASN A 39 -4.00 20.38 7.80
C ASN A 39 -2.83 21.35 8.08
N PRO A 40 -1.60 21.07 7.60
CA PRO A 40 -0.43 21.90 7.85
C PRO A 40 -0.55 23.31 7.25
N SER A 41 -1.31 23.43 6.15
CA SER A 41 -1.60 24.69 5.49
C SER A 41 -2.76 25.48 6.13
N TYR A 42 -3.40 24.97 7.19
CA TYR A 42 -4.53 25.65 7.83
C TYR A 42 -4.05 26.78 8.74
N LYS A 43 -4.47 28.01 8.41
CA LYS A 43 -4.23 29.22 9.22
C LYS A 43 -5.52 29.65 9.91
N TRP A 44 -5.41 30.11 11.16
CA TRP A 44 -6.55 30.47 12.01
C TRP A 44 -7.54 31.46 11.38
N TYR A 45 -7.05 32.36 10.51
CA TYR A 45 -7.87 33.35 9.81
C TYR A 45 -8.66 32.78 8.61
N HIS A 46 -8.37 31.56 8.14
CA HIS A 46 -9.20 30.90 7.10
C HIS A 46 -10.59 30.50 7.60
N LYS A 47 -10.82 30.53 8.92
CA LYS A 47 -12.14 30.34 9.55
C LYS A 47 -13.20 31.31 9.01
N TRP A 48 -12.77 32.51 8.60
CA TRP A 48 -13.66 33.56 8.09
C TRP A 48 -13.97 33.44 6.60
N PHE A 49 -13.12 32.73 5.84
CA PHE A 49 -13.21 32.68 4.38
C PHE A 49 -13.57 31.29 3.81
N LYS A 50 -13.81 30.27 4.66
CA LYS A 50 -14.21 28.89 4.27
C LYS A 50 -13.35 28.24 3.17
N LYS A 51 -12.09 28.65 2.98
CA LYS A 51 -11.31 28.24 1.81
C LYS A 51 -10.58 26.89 1.93
N ARG A 52 -10.34 26.37 3.14
CA ARG A 52 -9.62 25.09 3.33
C ARG A 52 -10.11 24.32 4.57
N PRO A 53 -10.17 22.98 4.53
CA PRO A 53 -10.56 22.17 5.67
C PRO A 53 -9.50 22.20 6.77
N LYS A 54 -9.94 22.04 8.03
CA LYS A 54 -9.05 22.02 9.21
C LYS A 54 -8.26 20.71 9.31
N THR A 55 -8.86 19.62 8.84
CA THR A 55 -8.25 18.29 8.76
C THR A 55 -8.13 17.86 7.30
N LEU A 56 -7.12 17.06 7.00
CA LEU A 56 -6.97 16.36 5.73
C LEU A 56 -7.34 14.89 5.96
N ILE A 57 -8.04 14.32 5.00
CA ILE A 57 -8.38 12.90 5.00
C ILE A 57 -7.20 12.15 4.39
N VAL A 58 -6.78 11.08 5.05
CA VAL A 58 -5.81 10.13 4.50
C VAL A 58 -6.59 9.21 3.57
N ASN A 59 -6.39 9.34 2.26
CA ASN A 59 -7.14 8.56 1.27
C ASN A 59 -6.88 7.05 1.42
N ASP A 60 -7.80 6.22 0.92
CA ASP A 60 -7.63 4.77 0.85
C ASP A 60 -6.71 4.43 -0.33
N ILE A 61 -5.68 3.61 -0.12
CA ILE A 61 -4.75 3.17 -1.16
C ILE A 61 -5.48 2.52 -2.34
N ARG A 62 -6.56 1.77 -2.08
CA ARG A 62 -7.34 1.09 -3.14
C ARG A 62 -8.01 2.06 -4.12
N SER A 63 -8.20 3.31 -3.71
CA SER A 63 -8.78 4.36 -4.56
C SER A 63 -7.77 4.97 -5.54
N LEU A 64 -6.48 4.68 -5.37
CA LEU A 64 -5.41 5.20 -6.20
C LEU A 64 -5.30 4.44 -7.54
N LYS A 65 -4.46 4.97 -8.44
CA LYS A 65 -4.11 4.30 -9.69
C LYS A 65 -3.23 3.08 -9.41
N PHE A 66 -3.28 2.11 -10.31
CA PHE A 66 -2.52 0.87 -10.18
C PHE A 66 -1.02 1.12 -9.95
N HIS A 67 -0.40 2.02 -10.72
CA HIS A 67 1.02 2.33 -10.54
C HIS A 67 1.33 2.92 -9.16
N GLN A 68 0.44 3.74 -8.61
CA GLN A 68 0.64 4.37 -7.30
C GLN A 68 0.53 3.35 -6.17
N VAL A 69 -0.44 2.43 -6.26
CA VAL A 69 -0.56 1.33 -5.29
C VAL A 69 0.70 0.45 -5.33
N PHE A 70 1.20 0.16 -6.53
CA PHE A 70 2.43 -0.61 -6.69
C PHE A 70 3.65 0.11 -6.13
N GLU A 71 3.79 1.41 -6.41
CA GLU A 71 4.88 2.24 -5.90
C GLU A 71 4.86 2.32 -4.36
N ILE A 72 3.68 2.51 -3.76
CA ILE A 72 3.51 2.50 -2.30
C ILE A 72 3.91 1.14 -1.70
N LYS A 73 3.51 0.04 -2.34
CA LYS A 73 3.93 -1.31 -1.93
C LYS A 73 5.46 -1.39 -1.92
N MET A 74 6.13 -1.03 -3.01
CA MET A 74 7.60 -1.08 -3.12
C MET A 74 8.29 -0.20 -2.07
N ASN A 75 7.83 1.04 -1.93
CA ASN A 75 8.41 2.04 -1.03
C ASN A 75 8.34 1.64 0.45
N LEU A 76 7.31 0.90 0.86
CA LEU A 76 7.19 0.40 2.24
C LEU A 76 8.24 -0.67 2.57
N PHE A 77 8.76 -1.40 1.58
CA PHE A 77 9.78 -2.44 1.78
C PHE A 77 11.21 -1.90 1.72
N GLU A 78 11.45 -0.82 0.97
CA GLU A 78 12.80 -0.28 0.75
C GLU A 78 13.40 0.42 1.99
N SER A 79 12.66 0.55 3.10
CA SER A 79 13.12 1.17 4.36
C SER A 79 13.76 2.56 4.18
N ASN A 80 13.41 3.27 3.10
CA ASN A 80 13.93 4.59 2.78
C ASN A 80 12.90 5.66 3.17
N ILE A 81 13.32 6.63 3.99
CA ILE A 81 12.47 7.74 4.43
C ILE A 81 11.94 8.56 3.26
N GLN A 82 12.74 8.78 2.22
CA GLN A 82 12.29 9.54 1.06
C GLN A 82 11.15 8.82 0.32
N SER A 83 11.30 7.51 0.13
CA SER A 83 10.25 6.66 -0.46
C SER A 83 8.97 6.67 0.39
N LEU A 84 9.08 6.72 1.71
CA LEU A 84 7.93 6.86 2.61
C LEU A 84 7.25 8.23 2.49
N ILE A 85 8.03 9.30 2.35
CA ILE A 85 7.50 10.66 2.11
C ILE A 85 6.72 10.70 0.80
N ASP A 86 7.27 10.12 -0.27
CA ASP A 86 6.63 10.05 -1.58
C ASP A 86 5.31 9.26 -1.52
N SER A 87 5.27 8.15 -0.79
CA SER A 87 4.04 7.39 -0.54
C SER A 87 2.99 8.20 0.23
N ILE A 88 3.38 8.93 1.28
CA ILE A 88 2.46 9.78 2.06
C ILE A 88 1.89 10.89 1.19
N LYS A 89 2.71 11.48 0.32
CA LYS A 89 2.29 12.52 -0.62
C LYS A 89 1.19 12.05 -1.57
N MET A 90 1.27 10.80 -2.04
CA MET A 90 0.23 10.22 -2.90
C MET A 90 -1.12 10.08 -2.19
N ILE A 91 -1.12 9.86 -0.87
CA ILE A 91 -2.32 9.56 -0.11
C ILE A 91 -2.94 10.81 0.53
N VAL A 92 -2.12 11.79 0.92
CA VAL A 92 -2.53 12.91 1.77
C VAL A 92 -2.58 14.26 1.03
N ASP A 93 -2.16 14.32 -0.25
CA ASP A 93 -2.14 15.54 -1.09
C ASP A 93 -1.47 16.73 -0.40
N VAL A 94 -0.25 16.50 0.08
CA VAL A 94 0.59 17.49 0.80
C VAL A 94 1.97 17.61 0.15
N GLN A 95 2.66 18.72 0.41
CA GLN A 95 4.02 18.94 -0.10
C GLN A 95 5.06 18.37 0.87
N ASP A 96 6.26 18.08 0.38
CA ASP A 96 7.35 17.46 1.16
C ASP A 96 7.70 18.30 2.39
N ASN A 97 7.74 19.63 2.24
CA ASN A 97 7.97 20.58 3.33
C ASN A 97 6.90 20.50 4.42
N ASP A 98 5.66 20.18 4.06
CA ASP A 98 4.59 20.01 5.03
C ASP A 98 4.76 18.71 5.81
N ILE A 99 5.15 17.62 5.12
CA ILE A 99 5.40 16.30 5.71
C ILE A 99 6.57 16.37 6.71
N LEU A 100 7.66 17.04 6.36
CA LEU A 100 8.82 17.23 7.24
C LEU A 100 8.49 18.01 8.54
N ASN A 101 7.40 18.79 8.53
CA ASN A 101 6.92 19.54 9.68
C ASN A 101 5.85 18.79 10.49
N PHE A 102 5.40 17.62 10.04
CA PHE A 102 4.53 16.76 10.85
C PHE A 102 5.22 16.30 12.12
N THR A 103 4.43 16.00 13.14
CA THR A 103 4.95 15.31 14.30
C THR A 103 5.25 13.85 13.95
N ILE A 104 6.22 13.25 14.64
CA ILE A 104 6.65 11.89 14.38
C ILE A 104 5.51 10.89 14.60
N THR A 105 4.65 11.15 15.59
CA THR A 105 3.43 10.36 15.82
C THR A 105 2.43 10.46 14.66
N THR A 106 2.26 11.64 14.06
CA THR A 106 1.39 11.83 12.89
C THR A 106 1.96 11.09 11.68
N PHE A 107 3.27 11.23 11.45
CA PHE A 107 3.97 10.60 10.33
C PHE A 107 3.87 9.06 10.40
N TYR A 108 4.22 8.47 11.55
CA TYR A 108 4.12 7.02 11.73
C TYR A 108 2.68 6.52 11.84
N GLY A 109 1.73 7.35 12.30
CA GLY A 109 0.31 7.02 12.27
C GLY A 109 -0.24 6.89 10.85
N ILE A 110 0.25 7.69 9.89
CA ILE A 110 -0.07 7.53 8.47
C ILE A 110 0.58 6.25 7.93
N ILE A 111 1.86 5.99 8.26
CA ILE A 111 2.56 4.77 7.85
C ILE A 111 1.85 3.52 8.36
N SER A 112 1.40 3.52 9.61
CA SER A 112 0.63 2.43 10.21
C SER A 112 -0.65 2.14 9.42
N LYS A 113 -1.37 3.19 9.01
CA LYS A 113 -2.53 3.04 8.11
C LYS A 113 -2.13 2.42 6.76
N MET A 114 -1.08 2.92 6.13
CA MET A 114 -0.59 2.38 4.85
C MET A 114 -0.22 0.91 4.96
N LYS A 115 0.54 0.53 6.00
CA LYS A 115 0.93 -0.86 6.25
C LYS A 115 -0.29 -1.76 6.35
N LEU A 116 -1.28 -1.38 7.15
CA LEU A 116 -2.52 -2.17 7.31
C LEU A 116 -3.29 -2.32 5.99
N GLU A 117 -3.49 -1.23 5.25
CA GLU A 117 -4.21 -1.30 3.97
C GLU A 117 -3.47 -2.17 2.92
N ILE A 118 -2.13 -2.09 2.88
CA ILE A 118 -1.33 -2.95 2.01
C ILE A 118 -1.40 -4.41 2.45
N ILE A 119 -1.31 -4.72 3.74
CA ILE A 119 -1.49 -6.08 4.26
C ILE A 119 -2.86 -6.63 3.83
N GLU A 120 -3.92 -5.87 4.04
CA GLU A 120 -5.26 -6.29 3.60
C GLU A 120 -5.35 -6.48 2.08
N ILE A 121 -4.69 -5.64 1.28
CA ILE A 121 -4.62 -5.83 -0.17
C ILE A 121 -3.92 -7.14 -0.52
N ILE A 122 -2.76 -7.41 0.10
CA ILE A 122 -1.97 -8.63 -0.12
C ILE A 122 -2.76 -9.87 0.32
N GLU A 123 -3.44 -9.83 1.47
CA GLU A 123 -4.26 -10.95 1.97
C GLU A 123 -5.42 -11.25 1.00
N ASN A 124 -6.10 -10.22 0.51
CA ASN A 124 -7.17 -10.40 -0.48
C ASN A 124 -6.61 -10.92 -1.82
N GLU A 125 -5.44 -10.43 -2.24
CA GLU A 125 -4.72 -10.96 -3.40
C GLU A 125 -4.34 -12.44 -3.18
N ILE A 126 -3.76 -12.83 -2.06
CA ILE A 126 -3.37 -14.23 -1.85
C ILE A 126 -4.59 -15.15 -1.79
N LYS A 127 -5.61 -14.76 -1.03
CA LYS A 127 -6.85 -15.55 -0.86
C LYS A 127 -7.59 -15.77 -2.17
N ASP A 128 -7.69 -14.75 -3.01
CA ASP A 128 -8.35 -14.87 -4.31
C ASP A 128 -7.52 -15.68 -5.31
N TRP A 129 -6.21 -15.85 -5.09
CA TRP A 129 -5.30 -16.50 -6.02
C TRP A 129 -5.05 -17.97 -5.69
N PHE A 130 -5.10 -18.34 -4.41
CA PHE A 130 -4.83 -19.68 -3.93
C PHE A 130 -6.05 -20.25 -3.18
N ASP A 131 -6.78 -21.19 -3.80
CA ASP A 131 -8.01 -21.79 -3.24
C ASP A 131 -7.76 -22.67 -1.98
N ASP A 132 -6.53 -23.12 -1.73
CA ASP A 132 -6.18 -24.17 -0.73
C ASP A 132 -4.91 -23.89 0.10
N PHE A 133 -4.53 -22.63 0.35
CA PHE A 133 -3.36 -22.35 1.21
C PHE A 133 -3.78 -22.24 2.68
N GLU A 134 -3.58 -23.35 3.42
CA GLU A 134 -3.72 -23.43 4.88
C GLU A 134 -2.80 -22.44 5.64
N ASP A 135 -3.22 -22.11 6.86
CA ASP A 135 -2.73 -21.12 7.83
C ASP A 135 -1.21 -21.00 8.08
N GLU A 136 -0.36 -21.86 7.50
CA GLU A 136 1.10 -21.83 7.68
C GLU A 136 1.80 -20.69 6.91
N PHE A 137 1.23 -20.21 5.80
CA PHE A 137 1.86 -19.14 5.00
C PHE A 137 1.75 -17.75 5.67
N ILE A 138 0.69 -17.55 6.45
CA ILE A 138 0.43 -16.32 7.24
C ILE A 138 1.48 -16.16 8.36
N ASN A 139 2.13 -17.26 8.79
CA ASN A 139 3.22 -17.21 9.77
C ASN A 139 4.62 -17.02 9.14
N ALA A 140 4.73 -17.05 7.81
CA ALA A 140 5.99 -16.91 7.05
C ALA A 140 6.16 -15.53 6.38
N VAL A 141 5.49 -14.51 6.92
CA VAL A 141 5.27 -13.19 6.32
C VAL A 141 6.56 -12.45 5.95
N ASN A 142 7.70 -12.65 6.63
CA ASN A 142 8.93 -11.91 6.29
C ASN A 142 9.66 -12.37 5.01
N ALA A 143 9.48 -13.62 4.55
CA ALA A 143 10.17 -14.14 3.36
C ALA A 143 9.30 -14.12 2.10
N ASN A 144 7.99 -14.30 2.27
CA ASN A 144 7.02 -14.39 1.18
C ASN A 144 6.49 -13.03 0.70
N GLU A 145 6.63 -11.97 1.50
CA GLU A 145 6.35 -10.58 1.09
C GLU A 145 7.10 -10.20 -0.19
N ARG A 146 8.36 -10.62 -0.33
CA ARG A 146 9.16 -10.37 -1.54
C ARG A 146 8.68 -11.16 -2.76
N MET A 147 8.11 -12.36 -2.56
CA MET A 147 7.56 -13.18 -3.65
C MET A 147 6.20 -12.70 -4.12
N ALA A 148 5.34 -12.19 -3.22
CA ALA A 148 4.04 -11.62 -3.57
C ALA A 148 4.17 -10.41 -4.51
N ILE A 149 5.26 -9.62 -4.37
CA ILE A 149 5.61 -8.49 -5.26
C ILE A 149 5.86 -8.95 -6.70
N PHE A 150 6.57 -10.07 -6.90
CA PHE A 150 6.77 -10.66 -8.23
C PHE A 150 5.48 -11.27 -8.81
N GLY A 151 4.49 -11.56 -7.96
CA GLY A 151 3.13 -11.82 -8.39
C GLY A 151 2.59 -10.69 -9.26
N VAL A 152 2.77 -9.43 -8.86
CA VAL A 152 2.25 -8.24 -9.55
C VAL A 152 2.87 -8.02 -10.94
N LEU A 153 4.17 -8.30 -11.11
CA LEU A 153 4.80 -8.24 -12.44
C LEU A 153 4.23 -9.30 -13.39
N ASN A 154 3.91 -10.50 -12.89
CA ASN A 154 3.20 -11.50 -13.67
C ASN A 154 1.74 -11.08 -13.97
N LEU A 155 1.11 -10.27 -13.10
CA LEU A 155 -0.24 -9.71 -13.34
C LEU A 155 -0.23 -8.69 -14.48
N LEU A 156 0.76 -7.80 -14.50
CA LEU A 156 0.90 -6.79 -15.53
C LEU A 156 1.16 -7.44 -16.90
N ASP A 157 2.04 -8.45 -16.94
CA ASP A 157 2.37 -9.19 -18.16
C ASP A 157 1.18 -10.03 -18.67
N SER A 158 0.42 -10.65 -17.74
CA SER A 158 -0.84 -11.34 -18.02
C SER A 158 -1.89 -10.40 -18.64
N LEU A 159 -2.08 -9.20 -18.08
CA LEU A 159 -3.08 -8.24 -18.57
C LEU A 159 -2.70 -7.62 -19.91
N ALA A 160 -1.41 -7.38 -20.08
CA ALA A 160 -0.85 -6.85 -21.32
C ALA A 160 -0.80 -7.90 -22.44
N ASN A 161 -0.98 -9.19 -22.11
CA ASN A 161 -0.80 -10.30 -23.03
C ASN A 161 0.60 -10.27 -23.69
N GLY A 162 1.62 -9.87 -22.93
CA GLY A 162 3.00 -9.67 -23.39
C GLY A 162 3.27 -8.33 -24.11
N ASP A 163 2.30 -7.43 -24.21
CA ASP A 163 2.43 -6.17 -24.95
C ASP A 163 2.81 -4.99 -24.04
N VAL A 164 4.11 -4.68 -24.01
CA VAL A 164 4.70 -3.64 -23.14
C VAL A 164 4.08 -2.26 -23.36
N LEU A 165 3.56 -1.94 -24.55
CA LEU A 165 2.91 -0.64 -24.80
C LEU A 165 1.58 -0.48 -24.06
N LYS A 166 0.93 -1.59 -23.71
CA LYS A 166 -0.30 -1.56 -22.90
C LYS A 166 -0.01 -1.39 -21.41
N TRP A 167 1.24 -1.55 -20.97
CA TRP A 167 1.62 -1.42 -19.56
C TRP A 167 1.38 0.02 -19.07
N GLU A 168 1.81 1.01 -19.86
CA GLU A 168 1.61 2.43 -19.54
C GLU A 168 0.13 2.83 -19.49
N GLU A 169 -0.73 2.16 -20.26
CA GLU A 169 -2.17 2.40 -20.25
C GLU A 169 -2.84 1.75 -19.02
N ILE A 170 -2.43 0.52 -18.68
CA ILE A 170 -2.93 -0.23 -17.52
C ILE A 170 -2.52 0.46 -16.22
N GLU A 171 -1.31 0.98 -16.15
CA GLU A 171 -0.77 1.69 -14.98
C GLU A 171 -1.63 2.89 -14.59
N LYS A 172 -2.21 3.59 -15.56
CA LYS A 172 -3.05 4.79 -15.34
C LYS A 172 -4.46 4.46 -14.85
N LEU A 173 -4.89 3.21 -14.94
CA LEU A 173 -6.22 2.79 -14.52
C LEU A 173 -6.35 2.72 -12.99
N PRO A 174 -7.56 2.89 -12.44
CA PRO A 174 -7.81 2.68 -11.02
C PRO A 174 -7.45 1.25 -10.62
N TYR A 175 -6.77 1.10 -9.47
CA TYR A 175 -6.34 -0.22 -8.96
C TYR A 175 -7.49 -1.23 -8.93
N GLN A 176 -8.65 -0.82 -8.42
CA GLN A 176 -9.83 -1.67 -8.32
C GLN A 176 -10.28 -2.22 -9.68
N THR A 177 -10.23 -1.41 -10.74
CA THR A 177 -10.61 -1.82 -12.09
C THR A 177 -9.66 -2.89 -12.61
N VAL A 178 -8.36 -2.70 -12.43
CA VAL A 178 -7.31 -3.64 -12.84
C VAL A 178 -7.46 -4.96 -12.06
N PHE A 179 -7.65 -4.87 -10.75
CA PHE A 179 -7.82 -6.02 -9.88
C PHE A 179 -9.07 -6.86 -10.23
N VAL A 180 -10.22 -6.21 -10.46
CA VAL A 180 -11.46 -6.92 -10.85
C VAL A 180 -11.29 -7.60 -12.21
N LYS A 181 -10.61 -6.94 -13.16
CA LYS A 181 -10.34 -7.50 -14.49
C LYS A 181 -9.48 -8.76 -14.39
N LEU A 182 -8.41 -8.71 -13.59
CA LEU A 182 -7.56 -9.87 -13.30
C LEU A 182 -8.35 -11.03 -12.71
N LYS A 183 -9.19 -10.77 -11.72
CA LYS A 183 -10.04 -11.78 -11.09
C LYS A 183 -10.97 -12.45 -12.11
N MET A 184 -11.61 -11.66 -12.97
CA MET A 184 -12.48 -12.17 -14.02
C MET A 184 -11.72 -13.04 -15.03
N ASP A 185 -10.53 -12.62 -15.45
CA ASP A 185 -9.71 -13.40 -16.40
C ASP A 185 -9.19 -14.70 -15.78
N LYS A 186 -8.85 -14.70 -14.48
CA LYS A 186 -8.51 -15.92 -13.73
C LYS A 186 -9.67 -16.92 -13.69
N GLU A 187 -10.87 -16.48 -13.30
CA GLU A 187 -12.07 -17.32 -13.27
C GLU A 187 -12.40 -17.90 -14.65
N LYS A 188 -12.31 -17.07 -15.70
CA LYS A 188 -12.50 -17.52 -17.08
C LYS A 188 -11.49 -18.61 -17.46
N ASN A 189 -10.22 -18.45 -17.10
CA ASN A 189 -9.18 -19.43 -17.36
C ASN A 189 -9.39 -20.73 -16.56
N LYS A 190 -9.85 -20.64 -15.30
CA LYS A 190 -10.22 -21.80 -14.47
C LYS A 190 -11.35 -22.60 -15.11
N ILE A 191 -12.43 -21.92 -15.51
CA ILE A 191 -13.56 -22.54 -16.23
C ILE A 191 -13.10 -23.21 -17.53
N GLN A 192 -12.24 -22.55 -18.32
CA GLN A 192 -11.71 -23.13 -19.55
C GLN A 192 -10.88 -24.41 -19.28
N ARG A 193 -10.06 -24.41 -18.22
CA ARG A 193 -9.29 -25.60 -17.80
C ARG A 193 -10.21 -26.73 -17.38
N GLU A 194 -11.22 -26.46 -16.56
CA GLU A 194 -12.21 -27.45 -16.12
C GLU A 194 -12.97 -28.05 -17.31
N ILE A 195 -13.40 -27.22 -18.28
CA ILE A 195 -14.04 -27.69 -19.51
C ILE A 195 -13.09 -28.58 -20.32
N ALA A 196 -11.83 -28.18 -20.47
CA ALA A 196 -10.82 -28.96 -21.19
C ALA A 196 -10.54 -30.31 -20.51
N GLU A 197 -10.48 -30.34 -19.17
CA GLU A 197 -10.34 -31.58 -18.41
C GLU A 197 -11.55 -32.50 -18.54
N LEU A 198 -12.77 -31.96 -18.50
CA LEU A 198 -13.99 -32.73 -18.73
C LEU A 198 -14.04 -33.31 -20.15
N GLN A 199 -13.58 -32.55 -21.16
CA GLN A 199 -13.45 -33.04 -22.52
C GLN A 199 -12.41 -34.14 -22.64
N ARG A 200 -11.23 -34.00 -22.02
CA ARG A 200 -10.21 -35.06 -21.97
C ARG A 200 -10.73 -36.32 -21.28
N LYS A 201 -11.40 -36.20 -20.12
CA LYS A 201 -12.00 -37.33 -19.40
C LYS A 201 -13.10 -38.04 -20.21
N LYS A 202 -13.82 -37.33 -21.08
CA LYS A 202 -14.79 -37.92 -22.02
C LYS A 202 -14.15 -38.62 -23.22
N GLN A 203 -13.00 -38.15 -23.71
CA GLN A 203 -12.26 -38.80 -24.79
C GLN A 203 -11.56 -40.08 -24.35
N VAL A 204 -11.06 -40.15 -23.10
CA VAL A 204 -10.38 -41.34 -22.55
C VAL A 204 -11.35 -42.48 -22.21
N LYS A 205 -12.66 -42.20 -22.07
CA LYS A 205 -13.71 -43.20 -21.80
C LYS A 205 -14.38 -43.77 -23.06
N LYS A 206 -13.94 -43.37 -24.25
CA LYS A 206 -14.39 -43.90 -25.54
C LYS A 206 -13.31 -44.78 -26.15
#